data_AF-A0A9W5PPV9-F1
#
_entry.id   AF-A0A9W5PPV9-F1
#
_cell.length_a   1.000
_cell.length_b   1.000
_cell.length_c   1.000
_cell.angle_alpha   90.00
_cell.angle_beta   90.00
_cell.angle_gamma   90.00
#
_symmetry.space_group_name_H-M   'P 1'
#
loop_
_entity.id
_entity.type
_entity.pdbx_description
1 polymer ?
#
loop_
_entity_poly.entity_id
_entity_poly.type
_entity_poly.pdbx_seq_one_letter_code
_entity_poly.pdbx_strand_id
1 'polypeptide(L)'
;MKLDKKSIRIQILDLQDENCAGCEKVPAYRKSGNRKTSWCADNCRIGKRIKRLGDSLLEGRNGTMAEQMAEERNWDVLCEKAEKLREQKLSWAKIAARLGVSESTLYHNVAKRREKKEGIRNRAKRSGTKKSIKPLVEGAKVIREKNEHSEERDNEMRQTELKAELEKLKEQFQNREEEYTTLLNERNQLSEKKWELEAELRKVQIRISAAEETAEMERKHRLELQARAQALGIALKAVL
;
A
#
# COMPACT_ATOMS: atom_id res chain seq x y z
N MET A 1 26.26 16.55 8.36
CA MET A 1 26.87 15.27 7.92
C MET A 1 25.92 14.13 8.26
N LYS A 2 25.53 13.30 7.28
CA LYS A 2 24.79 12.06 7.58
C LYS A 2 25.77 11.08 8.22
N LEU A 3 25.41 10.53 9.39
CA LEU A 3 26.20 9.47 10.02
C LEU A 3 26.20 8.24 9.10
N ASP A 4 27.35 7.58 8.98
CA ASP A 4 27.44 6.31 8.26
C ASP A 4 26.57 5.22 8.91
N LYS A 5 26.03 4.31 8.10
CA LYS A 5 25.13 3.23 8.55
C LYS A 5 25.81 2.31 9.58
N LYS A 6 27.13 2.09 9.50
CA LYS A 6 27.86 1.31 10.51
C LYS A 6 27.90 2.07 11.84
N SER A 7 28.18 3.37 11.81
CA SER A 7 28.18 4.23 12.99
C SER A 7 26.81 4.26 13.68
N ILE A 8 25.72 4.36 12.91
CA ILE A 8 24.36 4.34 13.45
C ILE A 8 24.06 2.99 14.13
N ARG A 9 24.49 1.87 13.55
CA ARG A 9 24.31 0.54 14.16
C ARG A 9 25.06 0.38 15.49
N ILE A 10 26.30 0.87 15.55
CA ILE A 10 27.10 0.86 16.78
C ILE A 10 26.41 1.70 17.87
N GLN A 11 25.96 2.91 17.54
CA GLN A 11 25.20 3.75 18.48
C GLN A 11 23.93 3.08 19.02
N ILE A 12 23.24 2.29 18.20
CA ILE A 12 22.06 1.54 18.66
C ILE A 12 22.47 0.47 19.69
N LEU A 13 23.56 -0.27 19.43
CA LEU A 13 24.06 -1.30 20.32
C LEU A 13 24.52 -0.70 21.65
N ASP A 14 25.32 0.36 21.61
CA ASP A 14 25.81 1.04 22.83
C ASP A 14 24.63 1.54 23.69
N LEU A 15 23.63 2.17 23.06
CA LEU A 15 22.41 2.60 23.77
C LEU A 15 21.62 1.44 24.37
N GLN A 16 21.63 0.26 23.74
CA GLN A 16 20.98 -0.93 24.27
C GLN A 16 21.73 -1.51 25.46
N ASP A 17 23.05 -1.64 25.34
CA ASP A 17 23.89 -2.24 26.38
C ASP A 17 23.94 -1.37 27.63
N GLU A 18 24.06 -0.05 27.48
CA GLU A 18 24.11 0.91 28.60
C GLU A 18 22.77 1.08 29.32
N ASN A 19 21.64 0.99 28.60
CA ASN A 19 20.35 1.48 29.13
C ASN A 19 19.23 0.43 29.15
N CYS A 20 19.37 -0.70 28.44
CA CYS A 20 18.27 -1.65 28.24
C CYS A 20 18.47 -3.01 28.93
N ALA A 21 19.69 -3.33 29.39
CA ALA A 21 19.98 -4.47 30.24
C ALA A 21 19.29 -4.31 31.60
N GLY A 22 18.56 -5.34 32.06
CA GLY A 22 17.86 -5.30 33.35
C GLY A 22 16.74 -4.26 33.48
N CYS A 23 16.31 -3.62 32.39
CA CYS A 23 15.39 -2.47 32.45
C CYS A 23 14.07 -2.80 33.17
N GLU A 24 13.88 -2.21 34.36
CA GLU A 24 12.68 -2.40 35.21
C GLU A 24 11.46 -1.61 34.72
N LYS A 25 11.68 -0.60 33.85
CA LYS A 25 10.62 0.27 33.31
C LYS A 25 9.67 -0.47 32.37
N VAL A 26 10.05 -1.64 31.86
CA VAL A 26 9.20 -2.45 30.97
C VAL A 26 8.24 -3.27 31.83
N PRO A 27 6.91 -3.17 31.61
CA PRO A 27 5.93 -3.96 32.34
C PRO A 27 6.21 -5.46 32.22
N ALA A 28 6.03 -6.21 33.31
CA ALA A 28 6.40 -7.62 33.39
C ALA A 28 5.81 -8.48 32.25
N TYR A 29 4.56 -8.19 31.85
CA TYR A 29 3.84 -8.86 30.76
C TYR A 29 4.33 -8.51 29.35
N ARG A 30 5.28 -7.57 29.20
CA ARG A 30 5.89 -7.17 27.92
C ARG A 30 7.41 -7.37 27.88
N LYS A 31 8.01 -8.10 28.84
CA LYS A 31 9.48 -8.24 28.94
C LYS A 31 10.13 -9.09 27.84
N SER A 32 9.38 -9.79 27.00
CA SER A 32 9.93 -10.69 25.97
C SER A 32 9.72 -10.23 24.52
N GLY A 33 10.74 -10.51 23.70
CA GLY A 33 10.72 -10.39 22.25
C GLY A 33 10.24 -9.04 21.71
N ASN A 34 9.48 -9.07 20.62
CA ASN A 34 8.98 -7.89 19.91
C ASN A 34 8.05 -7.00 20.75
N ARG A 35 7.41 -7.54 21.79
CA ARG A 35 6.51 -6.78 22.68
C ARG A 35 7.28 -5.77 23.53
N LYS A 36 8.49 -6.14 23.99
CA LYS A 36 9.42 -5.25 24.71
C LYS A 36 9.83 -4.08 23.80
N THR A 37 10.28 -4.41 22.60
CA THR A 37 10.79 -3.44 21.63
C THR A 37 9.70 -2.45 21.20
N SER A 38 8.49 -2.94 20.89
CA SER A 38 7.35 -2.08 20.52
C SER A 38 6.96 -1.15 21.67
N TRP A 39 6.84 -1.65 22.90
CA TRP A 39 6.48 -0.79 24.04
C TRP A 39 7.54 0.28 24.30
N CYS A 40 8.83 -0.07 24.27
CA CYS A 40 9.92 0.87 24.46
C CYS A 40 9.96 1.94 23.36
N ALA A 41 9.68 1.57 22.11
CA ALA A 41 9.65 2.49 20.99
C ALA A 41 8.59 3.60 21.17
N ASP A 42 7.48 3.30 21.87
CA ASP A 42 6.38 4.24 22.05
C ASP A 42 6.43 4.96 23.41
N ASN A 43 6.98 4.34 24.44
CA ASN A 43 6.87 4.80 25.83
C ASN A 43 8.21 5.12 26.52
N CYS A 44 9.35 4.76 25.94
CA CYS A 44 10.67 5.00 26.54
C CYS A 44 11.47 6.02 25.73
N ARG A 45 12.12 6.99 26.39
CA ARG A 45 12.99 7.98 25.72
C ARG A 45 14.14 7.33 24.95
N ILE A 46 14.78 6.31 25.54
CA ILE A 46 15.84 5.54 24.88
C ILE A 46 15.28 4.73 23.71
N GLY A 47 14.13 4.07 23.90
CA GLY A 47 13.46 3.32 22.84
C GLY A 47 13.05 4.19 21.65
N LYS A 48 12.53 5.41 21.90
CA LYS A 48 12.24 6.41 20.87
C LYS A 48 13.51 6.83 20.10
N ARG A 49 14.65 6.97 20.79
CA ARG A 49 15.92 7.32 20.16
C ARG A 49 16.45 6.18 19.29
N ILE A 50 16.42 4.95 19.80
CA ILE A 50 16.78 3.74 19.03
C ILE A 50 15.89 3.59 17.80
N LYS A 51 14.57 3.83 17.92
CA LYS A 51 13.63 3.80 16.80
C LYS A 51 14.04 4.77 15.70
N ARG A 52 14.31 6.03 16.03
CA ARG A 52 14.75 7.05 15.06
C ARG A 52 16.05 6.69 14.36
N LEU A 53 17.04 6.16 15.10
CA LEU A 53 18.28 5.65 14.53
C LEU A 53 18.00 4.48 13.57
N GLY A 54 17.13 3.55 13.96
CA GLY A 54 16.69 2.45 13.10
C GLY A 54 15.97 2.92 11.83
N ASP A 55 15.09 3.91 11.93
CA ASP A 55 14.37 4.48 10.79
C ASP A 55 15.33 5.11 9.78
N SER A 56 16.38 5.80 10.26
CA SER A 56 17.43 6.37 9.39
C SER A 56 18.27 5.31 8.64
N LEU A 57 18.35 4.07 9.17
CA LEU A 57 18.96 2.95 8.44
C LEU A 57 18.07 2.42 7.31
N LEU A 58 16.76 2.68 7.40
CA LEU A 58 15.73 2.26 6.44
C LEU A 58 15.36 3.35 5.43
N GLU A 59 15.78 4.60 5.66
CA GLU A 59 15.66 5.68 4.68
C GLU A 59 16.28 5.26 3.32
N GLY A 60 15.47 5.38 2.26
CA GLY A 60 15.79 4.91 0.90
C GLY A 60 15.27 3.50 0.56
N ARG A 61 15.12 2.58 1.53
CA ARG A 61 14.59 1.23 1.28
C ARG A 61 13.07 1.21 1.07
N ASN A 62 12.35 2.06 1.81
CA ASN A 62 10.89 2.15 1.69
C ASN A 62 10.45 2.83 0.39
N GLY A 63 11.25 3.78 -0.13
CA GLY A 63 11.07 4.37 -1.45
C GLY A 63 11.19 3.32 -2.55
N THR A 64 12.28 2.54 -2.53
CA THR A 64 12.49 1.46 -3.52
C THR A 64 11.43 0.38 -3.46
N MET A 65 10.91 0.03 -2.27
CA MET A 65 9.82 -0.96 -2.16
C MET A 65 8.48 -0.40 -2.66
N ALA A 66 8.18 0.88 -2.40
CA ALA A 66 6.97 1.52 -2.91
C ALA A 66 7.01 1.68 -4.43
N GLU A 67 8.17 2.03 -5.00
CA GLU A 67 8.41 2.09 -6.44
C GLU A 67 8.28 0.70 -7.09
N GLN A 68 8.89 -0.33 -6.49
CA GLN A 68 8.73 -1.72 -6.94
C GLN A 68 7.28 -2.19 -6.86
N MET A 69 6.53 -1.84 -5.81
CA MET A 69 5.10 -2.15 -5.72
C MET A 69 4.27 -1.39 -6.76
N ALA A 70 4.62 -0.15 -7.08
CA ALA A 70 3.95 0.62 -8.13
C ALA A 70 4.22 0.03 -9.53
N GLU A 71 5.47 -0.36 -9.79
CA GLU A 71 5.86 -1.05 -11.02
C GLU A 71 5.17 -2.42 -11.15
N GLU A 72 5.11 -3.21 -10.07
CA GLU A 72 4.40 -4.48 -10.06
C GLU A 72 2.89 -4.31 -10.33
N ARG A 73 2.25 -3.28 -9.77
CA ARG A 73 0.83 -2.96 -10.03
C ARG A 73 0.59 -2.54 -11.47
N ASN A 74 1.50 -1.76 -12.06
CA ASN A 74 1.43 -1.42 -13.48
C ASN A 74 1.47 -2.68 -14.35
N TRP A 75 2.35 -3.63 -14.00
CA TRP A 75 2.42 -4.93 -14.68
C TRP A 75 1.19 -5.81 -14.44
N ASP A 76 0.52 -5.75 -13.28
CA ASP A 76 -0.73 -6.48 -13.06
C ASP A 76 -1.80 -6.06 -14.07
N VAL A 77 -1.98 -4.75 -14.27
CA VAL A 77 -2.94 -4.19 -15.23
C VAL A 77 -2.57 -4.56 -16.67
N LEU A 78 -1.28 -4.46 -17.03
CA LEU A 78 -0.80 -4.84 -18.37
C LEU A 78 -1.01 -6.34 -18.63
N CYS A 79 -0.74 -7.19 -17.64
CA CYS A 79 -0.94 -8.63 -17.76
C CYS A 79 -2.42 -8.99 -17.88
N GLU A 80 -3.32 -8.33 -17.14
CA GLU A 80 -4.76 -8.58 -17.25
C GLU A 80 -5.29 -8.20 -18.64
N LYS A 81 -4.89 -7.04 -19.17
CA LYS A 81 -5.21 -6.63 -20.54
C LYS A 81 -4.65 -7.63 -21.57
N ALA A 82 -3.44 -8.13 -21.34
CA ALA A 82 -2.83 -9.12 -22.21
C ALA A 82 -3.58 -10.47 -22.19
N GLU A 83 -4.09 -10.92 -21.04
CA GLU A 83 -4.92 -12.13 -20.94
C GLU A 83 -6.25 -11.98 -21.71
N LYS A 84 -6.94 -10.83 -21.59
CA LYS A 84 -8.17 -10.54 -22.37
C LYS A 84 -7.92 -10.51 -23.87
N LEU A 85 -6.82 -9.90 -24.32
CA LEU A 85 -6.43 -9.93 -25.73
C LEU A 85 -6.04 -11.33 -26.21
N ARG A 86 -5.52 -12.17 -25.31
CA ARG A 86 -5.21 -13.57 -25.62
C ARG A 86 -6.45 -14.42 -25.79
N GLU A 87 -7.54 -14.14 -25.06
CA GLU A 87 -8.86 -14.75 -25.27
C GLU A 87 -9.43 -14.42 -26.66
N GLN A 88 -9.14 -13.22 -27.18
CA GLN A 88 -9.44 -12.81 -28.56
C GLN A 88 -8.51 -13.45 -29.62
N LYS A 89 -7.72 -14.47 -29.25
CA LYS A 89 -6.80 -15.24 -30.11
C LYS A 89 -5.68 -14.42 -30.76
N LEU A 90 -5.29 -13.28 -30.17
CA LEU A 90 -4.13 -12.52 -30.64
C LEU A 90 -2.80 -13.19 -30.26
N SER A 91 -1.80 -13.07 -31.14
CA SER A 91 -0.43 -13.55 -30.86
C SER A 91 0.26 -12.65 -29.82
N TRP A 92 1.20 -13.20 -29.06
CA TRP A 92 1.95 -12.45 -28.05
C TRP A 92 2.69 -11.24 -28.66
N ALA A 93 3.32 -11.41 -29.82
CA ALA A 93 3.89 -10.32 -30.61
C ALA A 93 2.90 -9.17 -30.88
N LYS A 94 1.67 -9.47 -31.31
CA LYS A 94 0.64 -8.44 -31.58
C LYS A 94 0.14 -7.76 -30.31
N ILE A 95 0.02 -8.52 -29.22
CA ILE A 95 -0.40 -8.00 -27.92
C ILE A 95 0.69 -7.07 -27.36
N ALA A 96 1.95 -7.48 -27.43
CA ALA A 96 3.10 -6.71 -26.98
C ALA A 96 3.21 -5.38 -27.74
N ALA A 97 3.08 -5.42 -29.07
CA ALA A 97 3.03 -4.22 -29.90
C ALA A 97 1.87 -3.27 -29.52
N ARG A 98 0.67 -3.80 -29.25
CA ARG A 98 -0.50 -3.00 -28.84
C ARG A 98 -0.36 -2.40 -27.44
N LEU A 99 0.39 -3.05 -26.55
CA LEU A 99 0.65 -2.60 -25.18
C LEU A 99 1.94 -1.78 -25.06
N GLY A 100 2.71 -1.60 -26.14
CA GLY A 100 3.96 -0.82 -26.14
C GLY A 100 5.08 -1.44 -25.32
N VAL A 101 5.11 -2.78 -25.17
CA VAL A 101 6.10 -3.51 -24.38
C VAL A 101 6.79 -4.57 -25.23
N SER A 102 7.97 -5.02 -24.80
CA SER A 102 8.64 -6.14 -25.47
C SER A 102 7.89 -7.46 -25.25
N GLU A 103 7.85 -8.32 -26.27
CA GLU A 103 7.17 -9.61 -26.20
C GLU A 103 7.73 -10.50 -25.08
N SER A 104 9.05 -10.56 -24.96
CA SER A 104 9.75 -11.37 -23.95
C SER A 104 9.41 -10.91 -22.52
N THR A 105 9.42 -9.60 -22.26
CA THR A 105 9.12 -9.06 -20.93
C THR A 105 7.65 -9.25 -20.57
N LEU A 106 6.74 -9.09 -21.54
CA LEU A 106 5.32 -9.35 -21.35
C LEU A 106 5.06 -10.82 -21.02
N TYR A 107 5.60 -11.74 -21.83
CA TYR A 107 5.41 -13.18 -21.62
C TYR A 107 5.92 -13.61 -20.24
N HIS A 108 7.12 -13.17 -19.86
CA HIS A 108 7.71 -13.49 -18.55
C HIS A 108 6.83 -13.00 -17.39
N ASN A 109 6.34 -11.77 -17.46
CA ASN A 109 5.51 -11.18 -16.41
C ASN A 109 4.13 -11.84 -16.29
N VAL A 110 3.54 -12.27 -17.40
CA VAL A 110 2.28 -13.03 -17.42
C VAL A 110 2.49 -14.43 -16.84
N ALA A 111 3.53 -15.14 -17.28
CA ALA A 111 3.84 -16.49 -16.78
C ALA A 111 4.07 -16.51 -15.27
N LYS A 112 4.90 -15.60 -14.75
CA LYS A 112 5.16 -15.42 -13.31
C LYS A 112 3.87 -15.25 -12.49
N ARG A 113 2.86 -14.55 -13.05
CA ARG A 113 1.57 -14.32 -12.38
C ARG A 113 0.63 -15.51 -12.45
N ARG A 114 0.65 -16.27 -13.55
CA ARG A 114 -0.09 -17.54 -13.66
C ARG A 114 0.38 -18.55 -12.63
N GLU A 115 1.69 -18.69 -12.46
CA GLU A 115 2.30 -19.56 -11.45
C GLU A 115 1.91 -19.14 -10.03
N LYS A 116 1.94 -17.83 -9.73
CA LYS A 116 1.51 -17.31 -8.42
C LYS A 116 0.02 -17.59 -8.14
N LYS A 117 -0.87 -17.40 -9.13
CA LYS A 117 -2.30 -17.74 -9.02
C LYS A 117 -2.50 -19.24 -8.77
N GLU A 118 -1.75 -20.09 -9.46
CA GLU A 118 -1.84 -21.55 -9.31
C GLU A 118 -1.27 -22.04 -7.97
N GLY A 119 -0.18 -21.45 -7.49
CA GLY A 119 0.37 -21.72 -6.15
C GLY A 119 -0.61 -21.38 -5.01
N ILE A 120 -1.36 -20.28 -5.13
CA ILE A 120 -2.41 -19.90 -4.17
C ILE A 120 -3.55 -20.93 -4.18
N ARG A 121 -4.02 -21.35 -5.37
CA ARG A 121 -5.06 -22.40 -5.50
C ARG A 121 -4.62 -23.73 -4.88
N ASN A 122 -3.37 -24.13 -5.09
CA ASN A 122 -2.83 -25.38 -4.55
C ASN A 122 -2.65 -25.32 -3.02
N ARG A 123 -2.37 -24.14 -2.46
CA ARG A 123 -2.34 -23.94 -1.01
C ARG A 123 -3.73 -24.00 -0.38
N ALA A 124 -4.74 -23.42 -1.02
CA ALA A 124 -6.14 -23.48 -0.59
C ALA A 124 -6.69 -24.92 -0.60
N LYS A 125 -6.31 -25.73 -1.60
CA LYS A 125 -6.67 -27.16 -1.67
C LYS A 125 -6.05 -28.00 -0.55
N ARG A 126 -4.82 -27.68 -0.11
CA ARG A 126 -4.12 -28.39 0.98
C ARG A 126 -4.67 -28.09 2.38
N SER A 127 -5.34 -26.95 2.58
CA SER A 127 -5.95 -26.55 3.85
C SER A 127 -7.39 -27.05 4.05
N GLY A 128 -7.95 -27.82 3.12
CA GLY A 128 -9.23 -28.50 3.29
C GLY A 128 -9.08 -29.72 4.20
N THR A 129 -9.19 -29.53 5.51
CA THR A 129 -9.25 -30.62 6.49
C THR A 129 -10.46 -31.50 6.22
N LYS A 130 -10.23 -32.76 5.85
CA LYS A 130 -11.24 -33.81 5.75
C LYS A 130 -11.97 -33.94 7.10
N LYS A 131 -13.23 -33.51 7.18
CA LYS A 131 -14.15 -34.00 8.23
C LYS A 131 -14.61 -35.39 7.78
N SER A 132 -13.97 -36.42 8.32
CA SER A 132 -14.51 -37.79 8.28
C SER A 132 -15.85 -37.80 9.00
N ILE A 133 -16.93 -38.06 8.28
CA ILE A 133 -18.17 -38.55 8.87
C ILE A 133 -18.08 -40.08 8.78
N LYS A 134 -18.00 -40.75 9.93
CA LYS A 134 -18.12 -42.21 10.03
C LYS A 134 -19.55 -42.62 9.66
N PRO A 135 -19.77 -43.69 8.88
CA PRO A 135 -21.09 -44.28 8.73
C PRO A 135 -21.39 -45.15 9.95
N LEU A 136 -22.47 -44.83 10.66
CA LEU A 136 -23.11 -45.73 11.62
C LEU A 136 -24.44 -46.16 10.99
N VAL A 137 -24.42 -47.28 10.28
CA VAL A 137 -25.62 -48.00 9.86
C VAL A 137 -25.77 -49.16 10.80
N GLU A 138 -26.79 -49.11 11.65
CA GLU A 138 -27.57 -50.29 12.04
C GLU A 138 -28.83 -49.84 12.78
N GLY A 139 -29.99 -50.23 12.24
CA GLY A 139 -31.27 -50.15 12.95
C GLY A 139 -32.45 -49.72 12.09
N ALA A 140 -33.35 -50.68 11.88
CA ALA A 140 -34.77 -50.53 11.54
C ALA A 140 -35.18 -50.48 10.05
N LYS A 141 -35.43 -51.68 9.52
CA LYS A 141 -36.48 -51.94 8.53
C LYS A 141 -37.84 -51.90 9.23
N VAL A 142 -38.92 -51.67 8.47
CA VAL A 142 -40.37 -51.63 8.84
C VAL A 142 -40.79 -50.23 9.31
N ILE A 143 -41.50 -49.40 8.53
CA ILE A 143 -42.87 -49.57 8.01
C ILE A 143 -43.01 -48.98 6.60
N ARG A 144 -43.77 -49.71 5.78
CA ARG A 144 -44.07 -49.50 4.37
C ARG A 144 -45.24 -48.52 4.20
N GLU A 145 -45.18 -47.71 3.15
CA GLU A 145 -46.31 -47.16 2.37
C GLU A 145 -47.40 -46.38 3.13
N LYS A 146 -47.23 -45.03 3.15
CA LYS A 146 -48.29 -43.99 2.98
C LYS A 146 -47.70 -42.62 3.37
N ASN A 147 -46.91 -41.98 2.50
CA ASN A 147 -46.66 -40.52 2.57
C ASN A 147 -45.86 -39.89 1.41
N GLU A 148 -45.55 -40.64 0.35
CA GLU A 148 -44.63 -40.19 -0.71
C GLU A 148 -45.12 -38.94 -1.48
N HIS A 149 -46.42 -38.61 -1.44
CA HIS A 149 -46.96 -37.48 -2.20
C HIS A 149 -47.00 -36.13 -1.46
N SER A 150 -46.70 -36.09 -0.15
CA SER A 150 -46.63 -34.81 0.60
C SER A 150 -45.20 -34.28 0.74
N GLU A 151 -44.21 -35.18 0.78
CA GLU A 151 -42.80 -34.82 0.95
C GLU A 151 -42.18 -34.27 -0.34
N GLU A 152 -42.64 -34.69 -1.52
CA GLU A 152 -42.16 -34.18 -2.82
C GLU A 152 -42.52 -32.69 -3.03
N ARG A 153 -43.75 -32.28 -2.67
CA ARG A 153 -44.19 -30.87 -2.77
C ARG A 153 -43.42 -29.95 -1.82
N ASP A 154 -43.14 -30.42 -0.60
CA ASP A 154 -42.35 -29.67 0.38
C ASP A 154 -40.88 -29.56 -0.03
N ASN A 155 -40.35 -30.54 -0.76
CA ASN A 155 -38.98 -30.53 -1.26
C ASN A 155 -38.82 -29.68 -2.52
N GLU A 156 -39.81 -29.67 -3.42
CA GLU A 156 -39.89 -28.74 -4.55
C GLU A 156 -40.03 -27.29 -4.08
N MET A 157 -40.87 -27.02 -3.08
CA MET A 157 -41.04 -25.69 -2.50
C MET A 157 -39.72 -25.18 -1.92
N ARG A 158 -39.01 -25.99 -1.12
CA ARG A 158 -37.66 -25.65 -0.61
C ARG A 158 -36.65 -25.45 -1.73
N GLN A 159 -36.69 -26.25 -2.80
CA GLN A 159 -35.83 -26.05 -3.96
C GLN A 159 -36.10 -24.70 -4.64
N THR A 160 -37.36 -24.29 -4.76
CA THR A 160 -37.72 -22.99 -5.36
C THR A 160 -37.30 -21.83 -4.48
N GLU A 161 -37.45 -21.93 -3.15
CA GLU A 161 -36.98 -20.93 -2.19
C GLU A 161 -35.45 -20.79 -2.24
N LEU A 162 -34.71 -21.90 -2.23
CA LEU A 162 -33.25 -21.89 -2.35
C LEU A 162 -32.77 -21.29 -3.69
N LYS A 163 -33.50 -21.54 -4.79
CA LYS A 163 -33.20 -20.92 -6.09
C LYS A 163 -33.44 -19.41 -6.06
N ALA A 164 -34.51 -18.96 -5.42
CA ALA A 164 -34.81 -17.53 -5.27
C ALA A 164 -33.78 -16.82 -4.38
N GLU A 165 -33.35 -17.45 -3.28
CA GLU A 165 -32.27 -16.94 -2.43
C GLU A 165 -30.93 -16.86 -3.17
N LEU A 166 -30.61 -17.89 -3.97
CA LEU A 166 -29.40 -17.91 -4.79
C LEU A 166 -29.39 -16.77 -5.81
N GLU A 167 -30.53 -16.50 -6.45
CA GLU A 167 -30.64 -15.43 -7.43
C GLU A 167 -30.51 -14.05 -6.78
N LYS A 168 -31.14 -13.85 -5.61
CA LYS A 168 -30.98 -12.63 -4.81
C LYS A 168 -29.52 -12.41 -4.38
N LEU A 169 -28.80 -13.48 -4.02
CA LEU A 169 -27.38 -13.43 -3.71
C LEU A 169 -26.55 -13.02 -4.93
N LYS A 170 -26.82 -13.57 -6.11
CA LYS A 170 -26.11 -13.19 -7.34
C LYS A 170 -26.31 -11.71 -7.67
N GLU A 171 -27.54 -11.23 -7.57
CA GLU A 171 -27.89 -9.83 -7.84
C GLU A 171 -27.17 -8.89 -6.85
N GLN A 172 -27.11 -9.28 -5.57
CA GLN A 172 -26.28 -8.56 -4.57
C GLN A 172 -24.79 -8.57 -4.91
N PHE A 173 -24.24 -9.68 -5.41
CA PHE A 173 -22.84 -9.74 -5.82
C PHE A 173 -22.57 -8.83 -7.01
N GLN A 174 -23.44 -8.83 -8.03
CA GLN A 174 -23.33 -7.96 -9.20
C GLN A 174 -23.37 -6.48 -8.81
N ASN A 175 -24.34 -6.08 -7.98
CA ASN A 175 -24.42 -4.69 -7.50
C ASN A 175 -23.15 -4.26 -6.75
N ARG A 176 -22.57 -5.14 -5.92
CA ARG A 176 -21.32 -4.84 -5.20
C ARG A 176 -20.11 -4.77 -6.13
N GLU A 177 -20.07 -5.57 -7.18
CA GLU A 177 -19.02 -5.48 -8.20
C GLU A 177 -19.10 -4.16 -8.96
N GLU A 178 -20.31 -3.72 -9.33
CA GLU A 178 -20.55 -2.41 -9.96
C GLU A 178 -20.18 -1.25 -9.05
N GLU A 179 -20.57 -1.29 -7.77
CA GLU A 179 -20.14 -0.31 -6.77
C GLU A 179 -18.61 -0.27 -6.63
N TYR A 180 -17.96 -1.43 -6.57
CA TYR A 180 -16.51 -1.52 -6.47
C TYR A 180 -15.81 -0.90 -7.69
N THR A 181 -16.29 -1.17 -8.90
CA THR A 181 -15.71 -0.60 -10.12
C THR A 181 -15.90 0.91 -10.19
N THR A 182 -17.05 1.41 -9.73
CA THR A 182 -17.34 2.85 -9.62
C THR A 182 -16.38 3.53 -8.64
N LEU A 183 -16.26 3.01 -7.42
CA LEU A 183 -15.34 3.54 -6.40
C LEU A 183 -13.88 3.49 -6.84
N LEU A 184 -13.49 2.44 -7.57
CA LEU A 184 -12.15 2.32 -8.12
C LEU A 184 -11.85 3.43 -9.13
N ASN A 185 -12.82 3.73 -10.00
CA ASN A 185 -12.70 4.80 -10.98
C ASN A 185 -12.62 6.18 -10.30
N GLU A 186 -13.48 6.44 -9.32
CA GLU A 186 -13.44 7.67 -8.52
C GLU A 186 -12.10 7.85 -7.80
N ARG A 187 -11.58 6.79 -7.19
CA ARG A 187 -10.25 6.81 -6.55
C ARG A 187 -9.15 7.15 -7.54
N ASN A 188 -9.20 6.63 -8.76
CA ASN A 188 -8.22 6.94 -9.80
C ASN A 188 -8.29 8.43 -10.19
N GLN A 189 -9.49 8.95 -10.44
CA GLN A 189 -9.70 10.37 -10.75
C GLN A 189 -9.22 11.30 -9.62
N LEU A 190 -9.50 10.94 -8.37
CA LEU A 190 -9.01 11.69 -7.21
C LEU A 190 -7.49 11.66 -7.12
N SER A 191 -6.87 10.53 -7.46
CA SER A 191 -5.41 10.43 -7.51
C SER A 191 -4.82 11.34 -8.57
N GLU A 192 -5.40 11.38 -9.77
CA GLU A 192 -4.93 12.27 -10.85
C GLU A 192 -5.03 13.74 -10.46
N LYS A 193 -6.19 14.17 -9.96
CA LYS A 193 -6.40 15.55 -9.46
C LYS A 193 -5.42 15.90 -8.33
N LYS A 194 -5.11 14.95 -7.45
CA LYS A 194 -4.12 15.15 -6.40
C LYS A 194 -2.72 15.42 -6.98
N TRP A 195 -2.29 14.63 -7.97
CA TRP A 195 -1.00 14.82 -8.63
C TRP A 195 -0.92 16.18 -9.33
N GLU A 196 -1.99 16.61 -10.01
CA GLU A 196 -2.09 17.93 -10.64
C GLU A 196 -1.95 19.06 -9.61
N LEU A 197 -2.69 18.99 -8.51
CA LEU A 197 -2.62 19.99 -7.43
C LEU A 197 -1.23 20.03 -6.79
N GLU A 198 -0.59 18.88 -6.56
CA GLU A 198 0.78 18.83 -6.04
C GLU A 198 1.79 19.45 -7.00
N ALA A 199 1.61 19.28 -8.32
CA ALA A 199 2.45 19.89 -9.33
C ALA A 199 2.29 21.42 -9.37
N GLU A 200 1.05 21.91 -9.31
CA GLU A 200 0.76 23.35 -9.25
C GLU A 200 1.29 23.99 -7.96
N LEU A 201 1.15 23.32 -6.83
CA LEU A 201 1.70 23.78 -5.55
C LEU A 201 3.23 23.97 -5.63
N ARG A 202 3.95 23.03 -6.25
CA ARG A 202 5.40 23.14 -6.46
C ARG A 202 5.76 24.33 -7.34
N LYS A 203 5.01 24.57 -8.43
CA LYS A 203 5.23 25.74 -9.29
C LYS A 203 5.04 27.05 -8.53
N VAL A 204 3.99 27.12 -7.71
CA VAL A 204 3.71 28.29 -6.87
C VAL A 204 4.82 28.50 -5.84
N GLN A 205 5.28 27.45 -5.16
CA GLN A 205 6.39 27.54 -4.21
C GLN A 205 7.67 28.11 -4.86
N ILE A 206 8.02 27.64 -6.06
CA ILE A 206 9.19 28.17 -6.79
C ILE A 206 9.01 29.67 -7.09
N ARG A 207 7.82 30.08 -7.56
CA ARG A 207 7.53 31.49 -7.85
C ARG A 207 7.60 32.37 -6.60
N ILE A 208 7.07 31.88 -5.47
CA ILE A 208 7.13 32.60 -4.19
C ILE A 208 8.58 32.77 -3.75
N SER A 209 9.38 31.71 -3.75
CA SER A 209 10.79 31.80 -3.36
C SER A 209 11.57 32.77 -4.24
N ALA A 210 11.36 32.75 -5.56
CA ALA A 210 12.00 33.72 -6.47
C ALA A 210 11.55 35.17 -6.19
N ALA A 211 10.28 35.39 -5.87
CA ALA A 211 9.77 36.71 -5.51
C ALA A 211 10.34 37.19 -4.16
N GLU A 212 10.48 36.29 -3.18
CA GLU A 212 11.09 36.58 -1.88
C GLU A 212 12.57 36.97 -2.03
N GLU A 213 13.34 36.22 -2.81
CA GLU A 213 14.74 36.54 -3.12
C GLU A 213 14.86 37.91 -3.80
N THR A 214 13.99 38.20 -4.76
CA THR A 214 13.95 39.50 -5.46
C THR A 214 13.65 40.63 -4.48
N ALA A 215 12.63 40.47 -3.62
CA ALA A 215 12.28 41.45 -2.61
C ALA A 215 13.39 41.66 -1.59
N GLU A 216 14.14 40.61 -1.23
CA GLU A 216 15.30 40.71 -0.35
C GLU A 216 16.44 41.50 -1.00
N MET A 217 16.74 41.25 -2.27
CA MET A 217 17.74 42.02 -3.02
C MET A 217 17.38 43.51 -3.10
N GLU A 218 16.12 43.84 -3.40
CA GLU A 218 15.66 45.23 -3.41
C GLU A 218 15.75 45.91 -2.04
N ARG A 219 15.47 45.18 -0.95
CA ARG A 219 15.63 45.71 0.42
C ARG A 219 17.09 46.02 0.72
N LYS A 220 18.01 45.09 0.39
CA LYS A 220 19.46 45.30 0.56
C LYS A 220 19.94 46.50 -0.25
N HIS A 221 19.56 46.57 -1.52
CA HIS A 221 19.93 47.69 -2.38
C HIS A 221 19.43 49.04 -1.87
N ARG A 222 18.19 49.11 -1.37
CA ARG A 222 17.65 50.33 -0.74
C ARG A 222 18.47 50.77 0.48
N LEU A 223 18.85 49.82 1.34
CA LEU A 223 19.68 50.11 2.52
C LEU A 223 21.07 50.62 2.12
N GLU A 224 21.69 50.04 1.10
CA GLU A 224 22.98 50.51 0.58
C GLU A 224 22.89 51.95 0.03
N LEU A 225 21.86 52.24 -0.76
CA LEU A 225 21.63 53.60 -1.28
C LEU A 225 21.39 54.60 -0.14
N GLN A 226 20.61 54.22 0.87
CA GLN A 226 20.38 55.05 2.05
C GLN A 226 21.67 55.34 2.81
N ALA A 227 22.52 54.32 3.03
CA ALA A 227 23.81 54.48 3.69
C ALA A 227 24.74 55.41 2.90
N ARG A 228 24.81 55.26 1.57
CA ARG A 228 25.60 56.15 0.70
C ARG A 228 25.10 57.59 0.76
N ALA A 229 23.79 57.81 0.69
CA ALA A 229 23.21 59.15 0.78
C ALA A 229 23.51 59.81 2.13
N GLN A 230 23.43 59.05 3.23
CA GLN A 230 23.81 59.53 4.56
C GLN A 230 25.30 59.91 4.63
N ALA A 231 26.19 59.06 4.11
CA ALA A 231 27.62 59.33 4.08
C ALA A 231 27.96 60.61 3.28
N LEU A 232 27.33 60.79 2.11
CA LEU A 232 27.48 62.01 1.31
C LEU A 232 26.98 63.25 2.05
N GLY A 233 25.83 63.15 2.73
CA GLY A 233 25.29 64.24 3.53
C GLY A 233 26.21 64.64 4.70
N ILE A 234 26.85 63.66 5.35
CA ILE A 234 27.85 63.91 6.40
C ILE A 234 29.10 64.58 5.80
N ALA A 235 29.61 64.08 4.67
CA ALA A 235 30.79 64.64 4.02
C ALA A 235 30.56 66.10 3.58
N LEU A 236 29.39 66.41 3.00
CA LEU A 236 29.04 67.78 2.62
C LEU A 236 28.99 68.73 3.83
N LYS A 237 28.43 68.28 4.96
CA LYS A 237 28.42 69.06 6.21
C LYS A 237 29.81 69.32 6.80
N ALA A 238 30.81 68.51 6.45
CA ALA A 238 32.17 68.68 6.97
C ALA A 238 33.02 69.67 6.15
N VAL A 239 32.58 70.00 4.92
CA VAL A 239 33.30 70.88 3.99
C VAL A 239 32.69 72.28 3.92
N LEU A 240 31.46 72.45 4.40
CA LEU A 240 30.77 73.73 4.59
C LEU A 240 30.96 74.25 6.01
#